data_AF-X1FND2-F1
#
_entry.id   AF-X1FND2-F1
#
_cell.length_a   1.000
_cell.length_b   1.000
_cell.length_c   1.000
_cell.angle_alpha   90.00
_cell.angle_beta   90.00
_cell.angle_gamma   90.00
#
_symmetry.space_group_name_H-M   'P 1'
#
loop_
_entity.id
_entity.type
_entity.pdbx_description
1 polymer ?
#
loop_
_entity_poly.entity_id
_entity_poly.type
_entity_poly.pdbx_seq_one_letter_code
_entity_poly.pdbx_strand_id
1 'polypeptide(L)'
;MLKFFIGHRGTRIDYDENTLDAFEIALKSGANYIELDVRKTIDNELVIFHDSKVDRITNTLGCLENFRYPEIARMHFKLTDSCVPTLEEVLKRFKNRIKFIIELKSENIREKVLKTINNHSLLRDCIISGRNLRDLELIKENYPENCVCYNITKGQGLNLEDFIKQGKDRSLNFIPDLINLHSEKIT
;
A
#
# COMPACT_ATOMS: atom_id res chain seq x y z
N MET A 1 10.95 -19.96 12.85
CA MET A 1 11.10 -19.39 11.49
C MET A 1 10.05 -18.31 11.33
N LEU A 2 10.45 -17.07 11.04
CA LEU A 2 9.51 -16.00 10.71
C LEU A 2 8.83 -16.37 9.39
N LYS A 3 7.50 -16.48 9.38
CA LYS A 3 6.72 -16.75 8.15
C LYS A 3 6.07 -15.44 7.73
N PHE A 4 6.19 -15.05 6.47
CA PHE A 4 5.41 -13.96 5.90
C PHE A 4 4.26 -14.56 5.12
N PHE A 5 3.05 -14.44 5.66
CA PHE A 5 1.83 -14.74 4.91
C PHE A 5 1.09 -13.41 4.72
N ILE A 6 1.19 -12.91 3.50
CA ILE A 6 0.67 -11.61 3.09
C ILE A 6 -0.61 -11.81 2.30
N GLY A 7 -1.72 -11.29 2.80
CA GLY A 7 -2.94 -11.11 2.01
C GLY A 7 -2.77 -9.92 1.07
N HIS A 8 -2.34 -10.17 -0.18
CA HIS A 8 -2.14 -9.14 -1.20
C HIS A 8 -3.47 -8.53 -1.63
N ARG A 9 -3.73 -7.28 -1.21
CA ARG A 9 -5.06 -6.63 -1.24
C ARG A 9 -6.14 -7.41 -0.50
N GLY A 10 -5.75 -8.12 0.56
CA GLY A 10 -6.56 -9.13 1.22
C GLY A 10 -6.53 -10.46 0.44
N THR A 11 -7.68 -10.90 -0.04
CA THR A 11 -7.82 -11.99 -1.01
C THR A 11 -8.69 -11.52 -2.18
N ARG A 12 -8.48 -12.10 -3.36
CA ARG A 12 -9.26 -11.81 -4.58
C ARG A 12 -10.11 -13.01 -5.04
N ILE A 13 -10.03 -14.11 -4.30
CA ILE A 13 -10.86 -15.29 -4.52
C ILE A 13 -12.17 -15.01 -3.80
N ASP A 14 -13.26 -14.88 -4.54
CA ASP A 14 -14.63 -14.62 -4.04
C ASP A 14 -14.86 -13.28 -3.31
N TYR A 15 -13.85 -12.41 -3.24
CA TYR A 15 -13.94 -11.09 -2.63
C TYR A 15 -13.34 -10.02 -3.53
N ASP A 16 -13.90 -8.81 -3.48
CA ASP A 16 -13.29 -7.64 -4.12
C ASP A 16 -11.99 -7.26 -3.40
N GLU A 17 -10.93 -7.02 -4.17
CA GLU A 17 -9.64 -6.59 -3.64
C GLU A 17 -9.76 -5.29 -2.83
N ASN A 18 -8.90 -5.10 -1.82
CA ASN A 18 -8.84 -3.89 -1.00
C ASN A 18 -10.13 -3.58 -0.19
N THR A 19 -10.95 -4.58 0.10
CA THR A 19 -12.14 -4.46 0.96
C THR A 19 -11.91 -4.97 2.38
N LEU A 20 -12.74 -4.52 3.32
CA LEU A 20 -12.71 -5.03 4.71
C LEU A 20 -12.94 -6.55 4.74
N ASP A 21 -13.81 -7.08 3.90
CA ASP A 21 -14.10 -8.52 3.86
C ASP A 21 -12.93 -9.33 3.30
N ALA A 22 -12.28 -8.86 2.23
CA ALA A 22 -11.07 -9.47 1.71
C ALA A 22 -9.95 -9.53 2.76
N PHE A 23 -9.78 -8.46 3.55
CA PHE A 23 -8.80 -8.42 4.63
C PHE A 23 -9.17 -9.36 5.79
N GLU A 24 -10.44 -9.42 6.18
CA GLU A 24 -10.92 -10.29 7.25
C GLU A 24 -10.74 -11.76 6.89
N ILE A 25 -10.97 -12.13 5.63
CA ILE A 25 -10.80 -13.50 5.16
C ILE A 25 -9.33 -13.88 5.05
N ALA A 26 -8.46 -12.98 4.58
CA ALA A 26 -7.03 -13.21 4.60
C ALA A 26 -6.52 -13.48 6.04
N LEU A 27 -6.94 -12.65 7.01
CA LEU A 27 -6.64 -12.84 8.42
C LEU A 27 -7.13 -14.21 8.94
N LYS A 28 -8.40 -14.57 8.68
CA LYS A 28 -8.98 -15.87 9.08
C LYS A 28 -8.27 -17.06 8.44
N SER A 29 -7.68 -16.86 7.27
CA SER A 29 -6.89 -17.87 6.56
C SER A 29 -5.48 -18.03 7.11
N GLY A 30 -5.07 -17.18 8.07
CA GLY A 30 -3.76 -17.25 8.73
C GLY A 30 -2.74 -16.21 8.24
N ALA A 31 -3.16 -15.23 7.44
CA ALA A 31 -2.29 -14.13 7.06
C ALA A 31 -1.87 -13.33 8.32
N ASN A 32 -0.59 -12.97 8.39
CA ASN A 32 -0.05 -12.12 9.45
C ASN A 32 0.32 -10.72 8.96
N TYR A 33 0.22 -10.49 7.66
CA TYR A 33 0.20 -9.19 7.02
C TYR A 33 -0.98 -9.11 6.06
N ILE A 34 -1.61 -7.95 5.96
CA ILE A 34 -2.40 -7.56 4.78
C ILE A 34 -1.65 -6.46 4.05
N GLU A 35 -1.56 -6.60 2.74
CA GLU A 35 -1.11 -5.53 1.86
C GLU A 35 -2.32 -4.78 1.32
N LEU A 36 -2.19 -3.46 1.20
CA LEU A 36 -3.24 -2.57 0.73
C LEU A 36 -2.67 -1.40 -0.06
N ASP A 37 -3.48 -0.84 -0.94
CA ASP A 37 -3.10 0.25 -1.85
C ASP A 37 -3.74 1.57 -1.41
N VAL A 38 -2.95 2.61 -1.10
CA VAL A 38 -3.51 3.91 -0.68
C VAL A 38 -3.46 4.93 -1.81
N ARG A 39 -4.63 5.55 -2.07
CA ARG A 39 -4.80 6.72 -2.92
C ARG A 39 -5.46 7.86 -2.15
N LYS A 40 -5.49 9.04 -2.76
CA LYS A 40 -6.24 10.19 -2.25
C LYS A 40 -7.32 10.66 -3.22
N THR A 41 -8.44 11.10 -2.65
CA THR A 41 -9.52 11.83 -3.34
C THR A 41 -9.13 13.31 -3.56
N ILE A 42 -9.94 14.05 -4.32
CA ILE A 42 -9.71 15.49 -4.58
C ILE A 42 -9.78 16.34 -3.32
N ASP A 43 -10.59 15.92 -2.33
CA ASP A 43 -10.67 16.50 -0.99
C ASP A 43 -9.64 15.90 -0.01
N ASN A 44 -8.59 15.26 -0.54
CA ASN A 44 -7.43 14.69 0.14
C ASN A 44 -7.74 13.52 1.10
N GLU A 45 -8.90 12.88 1.02
CA GLU A 45 -9.21 11.72 1.86
C GLU A 45 -8.44 10.47 1.42
N LEU A 46 -7.91 9.70 2.38
CA LEU A 46 -7.11 8.52 2.08
C LEU A 46 -8.02 7.30 1.95
N VAL A 47 -8.09 6.75 0.74
CA VAL A 47 -8.94 5.61 0.40
C VAL A 47 -8.11 4.43 -0.06
N ILE A 48 -8.63 3.22 0.14
CA ILE A 48 -7.94 1.99 -0.24
C ILE A 48 -8.40 1.56 -1.63
N PHE A 49 -7.54 1.76 -2.62
CA PHE A 49 -7.85 1.49 -4.03
C PHE A 49 -6.58 1.38 -4.88
N HIS A 50 -6.48 0.36 -5.72
CA HIS A 50 -5.27 0.12 -6.52
C HIS A 50 -5.12 1.05 -7.73
N ASP A 51 -6.12 1.07 -8.60
CA ASP A 51 -6.03 1.73 -9.91
C ASP A 51 -6.22 3.23 -9.81
N SER A 52 -5.65 3.99 -10.74
CA SER A 52 -5.90 5.44 -10.83
C SER A 52 -7.32 5.76 -11.31
N LYS A 53 -7.98 4.81 -11.99
CA LYS A 53 -9.37 4.90 -12.45
C LYS A 53 -10.24 3.88 -11.73
N VAL A 54 -11.50 4.23 -11.47
CA VAL A 54 -12.43 3.38 -10.70
C VAL A 54 -13.13 2.32 -11.57
N ASP A 55 -12.99 2.42 -12.89
CA ASP A 55 -13.78 1.75 -13.93
C ASP A 55 -13.71 0.22 -13.89
N ARG A 56 -12.54 -0.35 -13.52
CA ARG A 56 -12.32 -1.81 -13.58
C ARG A 56 -13.25 -2.53 -12.62
N ILE A 57 -13.30 -2.08 -11.37
CA ILE A 57 -13.94 -2.81 -10.27
C ILE A 57 -15.21 -2.15 -9.73
N THR A 58 -15.58 -0.97 -10.23
CA THR A 58 -16.83 -0.28 -9.90
C THR A 58 -17.66 -0.02 -11.15
N ASN A 59 -18.93 0.37 -10.97
CA ASN A 59 -19.82 0.79 -12.07
C ASN A 59 -19.69 2.28 -12.43
N THR A 60 -18.80 3.00 -11.76
CA THR A 60 -18.50 4.41 -12.06
C THR A 60 -17.30 4.51 -13.00
N LEU A 61 -17.24 5.58 -13.80
CA LEU A 61 -16.11 5.87 -14.69
C LEU A 61 -15.40 7.14 -14.24
N GLY A 62 -14.07 7.14 -14.28
CA GLY A 62 -13.26 8.33 -14.04
C GLY A 62 -11.99 8.09 -13.21
N CYS A 63 -11.14 9.10 -13.15
CA CYS A 63 -9.95 9.08 -12.29
C CYS A 63 -10.35 9.29 -10.83
N LEU A 64 -9.87 8.43 -9.93
CA LEU A 64 -10.19 8.47 -8.50
C LEU A 64 -9.86 9.83 -7.88
N GLU A 65 -8.74 10.43 -8.29
CA GLU A 65 -8.27 11.73 -7.79
C GLU A 65 -9.19 12.90 -8.14
N ASN A 66 -10.17 12.71 -9.03
CA ASN A 66 -11.15 13.74 -9.40
C ASN A 66 -12.46 13.65 -8.59
N PHE A 67 -12.66 12.60 -7.80
CA PHE A 67 -13.83 12.43 -6.95
C PHE A 67 -13.56 12.94 -5.54
N ARG A 68 -14.60 13.44 -4.87
CA ARG A 68 -14.61 13.68 -3.42
C ARG A 68 -14.94 12.40 -2.66
N TYR A 69 -14.53 12.30 -1.40
CA TYR A 69 -14.81 11.10 -0.59
C TYR A 69 -16.31 10.72 -0.52
N PRO A 70 -17.28 11.64 -0.37
CA PRO A 70 -18.70 11.25 -0.35
C PRO A 70 -19.20 10.59 -1.64
N GLU A 71 -18.53 10.83 -2.77
CA GLU A 71 -18.83 10.17 -4.03
C GLU A 71 -18.22 8.76 -4.06
N ILE A 72 -16.96 8.63 -3.62
CA ILE A 72 -16.26 7.35 -3.49
C ILE A 72 -16.94 6.42 -2.49
N ALA A 73 -17.40 6.93 -1.35
CA ALA A 73 -18.05 6.16 -0.30
C ALA A 73 -19.38 5.53 -0.73
N ARG A 74 -19.98 6.04 -1.82
CA ARG A 74 -21.21 5.50 -2.43
C ARG A 74 -20.92 4.57 -3.61
N MET A 75 -19.65 4.39 -3.98
CA MET A 75 -19.29 3.43 -5.02
C MET A 75 -19.29 2.04 -4.43
N HIS A 76 -19.91 1.13 -5.15
CA HIS A 76 -19.96 -0.28 -4.82
C HIS A 76 -19.06 -1.07 -5.78
N PHE A 77 -18.32 -2.02 -5.23
CA PHE A 77 -17.55 -2.97 -6.01
C PHE A 77 -18.46 -4.00 -6.68
N LYS A 78 -18.05 -4.48 -7.86
CA LYS A 78 -18.90 -5.32 -8.72
C LYS A 78 -19.18 -6.72 -8.17
N LEU A 79 -18.27 -7.33 -7.40
CA LEU A 79 -18.40 -8.73 -7.01
C LEU A 79 -19.23 -8.90 -5.73
N THR A 80 -18.99 -8.06 -4.73
CA THR A 80 -19.54 -8.22 -3.36
C THR A 80 -20.43 -7.07 -2.93
N ASP A 81 -20.63 -6.05 -3.77
CA ASP A 81 -21.36 -4.82 -3.43
C ASP A 81 -20.74 -4.04 -2.24
N SER A 82 -19.49 -4.35 -1.89
CA SER A 82 -18.74 -3.66 -0.84
C SER A 82 -18.43 -2.21 -1.23
N CYS A 83 -18.35 -1.32 -0.24
CA CYS A 83 -17.88 0.06 -0.44
C CYS A 83 -16.36 0.16 -0.40
N VAL A 84 -15.82 1.23 -0.97
CA VAL A 84 -14.39 1.58 -0.87
C VAL A 84 -14.07 2.04 0.56
N PRO A 85 -13.18 1.36 1.32
CA PRO A 85 -12.84 1.78 2.67
C PRO A 85 -11.79 2.90 2.67
N THR A 86 -11.78 3.70 3.73
CA THR A 86 -10.69 4.62 4.07
C THR A 86 -9.54 3.88 4.75
N LEU A 87 -8.35 4.49 4.71
CA LEU A 87 -7.22 3.99 5.51
C LEU A 87 -7.57 3.96 7.00
N GLU A 88 -8.26 4.99 7.49
CA GLU A 88 -8.68 5.11 8.89
C GLU A 88 -9.58 3.96 9.33
N GLU A 89 -10.56 3.57 8.50
CA GLU A 89 -11.45 2.44 8.77
C GLU A 89 -10.68 1.11 8.82
N VAL A 90 -9.78 0.88 7.86
CA VAL A 90 -8.96 -0.34 7.84
C VAL A 90 -8.08 -0.43 9.08
N LEU A 91 -7.33 0.63 9.41
CA LEU A 91 -6.45 0.62 10.58
C LEU A 91 -7.25 0.42 11.87
N LYS A 92 -8.38 1.13 12.04
CA LYS A 92 -9.26 0.95 13.22
C LYS A 92 -9.75 -0.49 13.36
N ARG A 93 -10.14 -1.13 12.27
CA ARG A 93 -10.74 -2.48 12.27
C ARG A 93 -9.72 -3.59 12.51
N PHE A 94 -8.48 -3.40 12.07
CA PHE A 94 -7.47 -4.44 11.99
C PHE A 94 -6.25 -4.22 12.88
N LYS A 95 -6.08 -3.05 13.50
CA LYS A 95 -5.02 -2.82 14.49
C LYS A 95 -5.07 -3.88 15.59
N ASN A 96 -3.89 -4.28 16.08
CA ASN A 96 -3.68 -5.34 17.07
C ASN A 96 -4.11 -6.75 16.64
N ARG A 97 -4.58 -6.94 15.39
CA ARG A 97 -4.99 -8.25 14.86
C ARG A 97 -4.04 -8.73 13.76
N ILE A 98 -3.46 -7.81 13.00
CA ILE A 98 -2.58 -8.08 11.87
C ILE A 98 -1.63 -6.90 11.64
N LYS A 99 -0.52 -7.13 10.95
CA LYS A 99 0.40 -6.07 10.50
C LYS A 99 0.03 -5.63 9.08
N PHE A 100 0.56 -4.49 8.63
CA PHE A 100 0.18 -3.88 7.36
C PHE A 100 1.37 -3.71 6.43
N ILE A 101 1.13 -3.89 5.13
CA ILE A 101 1.99 -3.37 4.06
C ILE A 101 1.15 -2.33 3.32
N ILE A 102 1.58 -1.08 3.33
CA ILE A 102 0.82 0.05 2.80
C ILE A 102 1.56 0.56 1.56
N GLU A 103 1.03 0.29 0.37
CA GLU A 103 1.60 0.79 -0.88
C GLU A 103 1.09 2.21 -1.19
N LEU A 104 2.02 3.16 -1.38
CA LEU A 104 1.71 4.52 -1.80
C LEU A 104 1.48 4.58 -3.31
N LYS A 105 0.23 4.83 -3.74
CA LYS A 105 -0.15 4.88 -5.17
C LYS A 105 -0.37 6.29 -5.73
N SER A 106 -0.57 7.27 -4.86
CA SER A 106 -0.71 8.69 -5.23
C SER A 106 0.50 9.50 -4.76
N GLU A 107 0.78 10.60 -5.45
CA GLU A 107 1.79 11.55 -5.00
C GLU A 107 1.30 12.37 -3.81
N ASN A 108 2.23 12.91 -3.01
CA ASN A 108 1.95 13.83 -1.92
C ASN A 108 0.98 13.27 -0.85
N ILE A 109 0.96 11.95 -0.64
CA ILE A 109 0.20 11.29 0.45
C ILE A 109 1.06 10.83 1.62
N ARG A 110 2.39 10.74 1.43
CA ARG A 110 3.37 10.21 2.38
C ARG A 110 3.14 10.72 3.80
N GLU A 111 3.12 12.03 3.99
CA GLU A 111 2.95 12.63 5.32
C GLU A 111 1.59 12.34 5.95
N LYS A 112 0.50 12.38 5.17
CA LYS A 112 -0.84 12.10 5.68
C LYS A 112 -0.95 10.63 6.10
N VAL A 113 -0.37 9.71 5.32
CA VAL A 113 -0.30 8.27 5.66
C VAL A 113 0.48 8.06 6.95
N LEU A 114 1.70 8.60 7.05
CA LEU A 114 2.57 8.47 8.24
C LEU A 114 1.91 9.04 9.50
N LYS A 115 1.28 10.21 9.41
CA LYS A 115 0.51 10.79 10.51
C LYS A 115 -0.65 9.88 10.91
N THR A 116 -1.39 9.34 9.94
CA THR A 116 -2.52 8.44 10.20
C THR A 116 -2.05 7.18 10.93
N ILE A 117 -1.00 6.49 10.46
CA ILE A 117 -0.49 5.29 11.14
C ILE A 117 0.09 5.61 12.53
N ASN A 118 0.76 6.76 12.69
CA ASN A 118 1.31 7.19 13.98
C ASN A 118 0.22 7.48 15.01
N ASN A 119 -0.89 8.10 14.58
CA ASN A 119 -2.06 8.33 15.43
C ASN A 119 -2.68 7.03 15.95
N HIS A 120 -2.50 5.91 15.24
CA HIS A 120 -2.89 4.57 15.69
C HIS A 120 -1.77 3.80 16.42
N SER A 121 -0.60 4.41 16.63
CA SER A 121 0.59 3.77 17.21
C SER A 121 1.12 2.57 16.41
N LEU A 122 0.97 2.60 15.07
CA LEU A 122 1.29 1.46 14.18
C LEU A 122 2.61 1.61 13.41
N LEU A 123 3.48 2.58 13.73
CA LEU A 123 4.73 2.80 12.98
C LEU A 123 5.61 1.54 12.86
N ARG A 124 5.68 0.70 13.90
CA ARG A 124 6.45 -0.56 13.89
C ARG A 124 5.70 -1.75 13.28
N ASP A 125 4.40 -1.62 13.10
CA ASP A 125 3.51 -2.67 12.57
C ASP A 125 3.12 -2.44 11.11
N CYS A 126 3.61 -1.36 10.51
CA CYS A 126 3.42 -1.03 9.11
C CYS A 126 4.75 -1.09 8.35
N ILE A 127 4.72 -1.67 7.15
CA ILE A 127 5.75 -1.51 6.13
C ILE A 127 5.20 -0.53 5.09
N ILE A 128 5.88 0.59 4.84
CA ILE A 128 5.50 1.50 3.76
C ILE A 128 6.17 1.06 2.46
N SER A 129 5.37 0.68 1.48
CA SER A 129 5.83 0.28 0.16
C SER A 129 5.65 1.42 -0.84
N GLY A 130 6.60 1.59 -1.75
CA GLY A 130 6.53 2.67 -2.74
C GLY A 130 7.47 2.50 -3.91
N ARG A 131 7.28 3.37 -4.90
CA ARG A 131 8.08 3.40 -6.14
C ARG A 131 9.06 4.57 -6.20
N ASN A 132 9.06 5.51 -5.25
CA ASN A 132 10.00 6.62 -5.24
C ASN A 132 11.04 6.36 -4.14
N LEU A 133 12.31 6.12 -4.50
CA LEU A 133 13.34 5.78 -3.53
C LEU A 133 13.59 6.93 -2.53
N ARG A 134 13.56 8.18 -3.00
CA ARG A 134 13.77 9.36 -2.14
C ARG A 134 12.64 9.53 -1.12
N ASP A 135 11.40 9.19 -1.48
CA ASP A 135 10.30 9.17 -0.51
C ASP A 135 10.54 8.15 0.60
N LEU A 136 11.05 6.96 0.26
CA LEU A 136 11.35 5.92 1.25
C LEU A 136 12.54 6.30 2.15
N GLU A 137 13.57 6.92 1.58
CA GLU A 137 14.69 7.46 2.35
C GLU A 137 14.22 8.53 3.35
N LEU A 138 13.40 9.49 2.89
CA LEU A 138 12.80 10.52 3.74
C LEU A 138 11.89 9.93 4.83
N ILE A 139 11.18 8.82 4.57
CA ILE A 139 10.43 8.10 5.61
C ILE A 139 11.39 7.59 6.69
N LYS A 140 12.49 6.92 6.30
CA LYS A 140 13.46 6.37 7.26
C LYS A 140 14.21 7.45 8.03
N GLU A 141 14.50 8.60 7.41
CA GLU A 141 15.10 9.75 8.08
C GLU A 141 14.19 10.30 9.19
N ASN A 142 12.87 10.40 8.92
CA ASN A 142 11.90 11.04 9.84
C ASN A 142 11.23 10.05 10.81
N TYR A 143 11.12 8.77 10.44
CA TYR A 143 10.45 7.70 11.19
C TYR A 143 11.31 6.43 11.14
N PRO A 144 12.48 6.42 11.80
CA PRO A 144 13.47 5.34 11.67
C PRO A 144 12.97 3.96 12.11
N GLU A 145 11.97 3.90 12.99
CA GLU A 145 11.32 2.67 13.45
C GLU A 145 10.36 2.05 12.42
N ASN A 146 9.98 2.80 11.39
CA ASN A 146 9.11 2.31 10.33
C ASN A 146 9.92 1.53 9.28
N CYS A 147 9.40 0.40 8.83
CA CYS A 147 10.03 -0.37 7.76
C CYS A 147 9.58 0.16 6.40
N VAL A 148 10.47 0.17 5.41
CA VAL A 148 10.16 0.58 4.03
C VAL A 148 10.47 -0.52 3.02
N CYS A 149 9.64 -0.60 1.98
CA CYS A 149 9.76 -1.55 0.89
C CYS A 149 9.83 -0.84 -0.47
N TYR A 150 10.91 -1.04 -1.22
CA TYR A 150 11.06 -0.45 -2.53
C TYR A 150 10.59 -1.38 -3.66
N ASN A 151 9.57 -0.95 -4.39
CA ASN A 151 9.06 -1.62 -5.58
C ASN A 151 9.95 -1.30 -6.80
N ILE A 152 11.19 -1.81 -6.79
CA ILE A 152 12.28 -1.41 -7.70
C ILE A 152 11.96 -1.63 -9.18
N THR A 153 11.17 -2.66 -9.51
CA THR A 153 10.82 -2.99 -10.91
C THR A 153 10.03 -1.88 -11.63
N LYS A 154 9.32 -1.03 -10.88
CA LYS A 154 8.65 0.16 -11.42
C LYS A 154 9.11 1.43 -10.71
N GLY A 155 10.28 1.37 -10.09
CA GLY A 155 10.79 2.41 -9.23
C GLY A 155 11.35 3.61 -10.00
N GLN A 156 11.41 4.75 -9.33
CA GLN A 156 12.03 5.98 -9.74
C GLN A 156 13.21 6.27 -8.79
N GLY A 157 14.32 6.73 -9.35
CA GLY A 157 15.55 7.05 -8.61
C GLY A 157 16.64 5.99 -8.73
N LEU A 158 16.29 4.70 -8.55
CA LEU A 158 17.25 3.60 -8.70
C LEU A 158 16.60 2.39 -9.35
N ASN A 159 17.02 2.03 -10.57
CA ASN A 159 16.52 0.82 -11.23
C ASN A 159 17.31 -0.42 -10.74
N LEU A 160 16.87 -1.62 -11.16
CA LEU A 160 17.47 -2.88 -10.76
C LEU A 160 18.93 -3.04 -11.20
N GLU A 161 19.25 -2.61 -12.43
CA GLU A 161 20.62 -2.70 -12.97
C GLU A 161 21.59 -1.84 -12.17
N ASP A 162 21.22 -0.58 -11.94
CA ASP A 162 22.00 0.36 -11.12
C ASP A 162 22.12 -0.13 -9.68
N PHE A 163 21.06 -0.70 -9.09
CA PHE A 163 21.11 -1.29 -7.76
C PHE A 163 22.12 -2.45 -7.68
N ILE A 164 22.12 -3.35 -8.65
CA ILE A 164 23.08 -4.47 -8.71
C ILE A 164 24.51 -3.95 -8.88
N LYS A 165 24.71 -2.97 -9.77
CA LYS A 165 26.03 -2.36 -10.02
C LYS A 165 26.57 -1.67 -8.76
N GLN A 166 25.79 -0.77 -8.18
CA GLN A 166 26.18 -0.04 -6.96
C GLN A 166 26.34 -0.98 -5.76
N GLY A 167 25.55 -2.06 -5.69
CA GLY A 167 25.71 -3.10 -4.67
C GLY A 167 27.05 -3.83 -4.77
N LYS A 168 27.51 -4.16 -5.99
CA LYS A 168 28.85 -4.74 -6.23
C LYS A 168 29.97 -3.76 -5.84
N ASP A 169 29.79 -2.50 -6.20
CA ASP A 169 30.75 -1.42 -5.92
C ASP A 169 30.69 -0.93 -4.47
N ARG A 170 29.76 -1.45 -3.65
CA ARG A 170 29.48 -1.03 -2.27
C ARG A 170 29.24 0.48 -2.13
N SER A 171 28.57 1.08 -3.12
CA SER A 171 28.34 2.53 -3.23
C SER A 171 26.89 2.97 -2.98
N LEU A 172 26.02 2.06 -2.52
CA LEU A 172 24.64 2.38 -2.15
C LEU A 172 24.61 3.23 -0.87
N ASN A 173 24.07 4.45 -0.96
CA ASN A 173 23.93 5.37 0.18
C ASN A 173 22.74 5.04 1.09
N PHE A 174 21.71 4.41 0.53
CA PHE A 174 20.50 4.03 1.24
C PHE A 174 20.04 2.66 0.74
N ILE A 175 19.71 1.77 1.68
CA ILE A 175 19.18 0.43 1.40
C ILE A 175 17.85 0.29 2.14
N PRO A 176 16.72 0.17 1.41
CA PRO A 176 15.41 -0.12 2.01
C PRO A 176 15.42 -1.41 2.85
N ASP A 177 14.55 -1.50 3.84
CA ASP A 177 14.43 -2.72 4.67
C ASP A 177 13.99 -3.93 3.81
N LEU A 178 13.22 -3.68 2.75
CA LEU A 178 12.72 -4.66 1.80
C LEU A 178 12.82 -4.15 0.36
N ILE A 179 13.06 -5.06 -0.58
CA ILE A 179 13.00 -4.78 -2.01
C ILE A 179 12.03 -5.78 -2.64
N ASN A 180 11.03 -5.26 -3.34
CA ASN A 180 10.05 -6.06 -4.07
C ASN A 180 10.36 -6.04 -5.57
N LEU A 181 10.47 -7.25 -6.13
CA LEU A 181 10.84 -7.52 -7.52
C LEU A 181 9.73 -8.32 -8.20
N HIS A 182 9.25 -7.83 -9.35
CA HIS A 182 8.31 -8.58 -10.18
C HIS A 182 9.03 -9.24 -11.36
N SER A 183 9.20 -10.56 -11.29
CA SER A 183 9.96 -11.36 -12.28
C SER A 183 9.48 -11.19 -13.72
N GLU A 184 8.17 -11.14 -13.95
CA GLU A 184 7.57 -10.97 -15.30
C GLU A 184 7.92 -9.64 -15.99
N LYS A 185 8.54 -8.71 -15.26
CA LYS A 185 8.94 -7.39 -15.77
C LYS A 185 10.46 -7.20 -15.79
N ILE A 186 11.20 -8.28 -15.57
CA ILE A 186 12.65 -8.33 -15.70
C ILE A 186 12.93 -9.00 -17.06
N THR A 187 13.18 -8.19 -18.08
CA THR A 187 13.69 -8.63 -19.39
C THR A 187 15.16 -8.31 -19.49
#